data_AF-A0A9W7DX28-F1
#
_entry.id   AF-A0A9W7DX28-F1
#
_cell.length_a   1.000
_cell.length_b   1.000
_cell.length_c   1.000
_cell.angle_alpha   90.00
_cell.angle_beta   90.00
_cell.angle_gamma   90.00
#
_symmetry.space_group_name_H-M   'P 1'
#
loop_
_entity.id
_entity.type
_entity.pdbx_description
1 polymer ?
#
loop_
_entity_poly.entity_id
_entity_poly.type
_entity_poly.pdbx_seq_one_letter_code
_entity_poly.pdbx_strand_id
1 'polypeptide(L)'
;MVYLIVVNHRHKSANKTLVQGDSSLLSSLLSRFPKIREFTDPITGARKLQIEDEPLYNVFNELEVEGWSLINGFSAGTAEQYIFHHKKVAQTTAMSVAPPPSPSAEKSK
;
A
#
# COMPACT_ATOMS: atom_id res chain seq x y z
N MET A 1 -7.64 1.83 -15.70
CA MET A 1 -7.16 2.33 -14.38
C MET A 1 -7.37 1.21 -13.37
N VAL A 2 -6.35 0.86 -12.58
CA VAL A 2 -6.45 -0.23 -11.58
C VAL A 2 -6.68 0.40 -10.21
N TYR A 3 -7.72 -0.04 -9.51
CA TYR A 3 -8.11 0.43 -8.18
C TYR A 3 -7.93 -0.67 -7.14
N LEU A 4 -7.54 -0.26 -5.94
CA LEU A 4 -7.36 -1.12 -4.78
C LEU A 4 -8.23 -0.60 -3.65
N ILE A 5 -8.93 -1.50 -2.98
CA ILE A 5 -9.74 -1.20 -1.81
C ILE A 5 -9.07 -1.84 -0.59
N VAL A 6 -8.83 -1.04 0.44
CA VAL A 6 -8.33 -1.49 1.74
C VAL A 6 -9.41 -1.21 2.78
N VAL A 7 -9.85 -2.23 3.51
CA VAL A 7 -10.84 -2.11 4.57
C VAL A 7 -10.19 -2.50 5.89
N ASN A 8 -10.06 -1.57 6.81
CA ASN A 8 -9.55 -1.84 8.15
C ASN A 8 -10.72 -1.92 9.14
N HIS A 9 -10.79 -3.02 9.88
CA HIS A 9 -11.76 -3.20 10.96
C HIS A 9 -11.12 -2.81 12.29
N ARG A 10 -11.68 -1.79 12.95
CA ARG A 10 -11.26 -1.37 14.28
C ARG A 10 -12.00 -2.22 15.33
N HIS A 11 -11.54 -3.45 15.55
CA HIS A 11 -12.00 -4.24 16.70
C HIS A 11 -11.09 -3.99 17.90
N LYS A 12 -11.64 -3.89 19.12
CA LYS A 12 -10.93 -3.57 20.37
C LYS A 12 -9.77 -4.52 20.75
N SER A 13 -9.55 -5.60 20.00
CA SER A 13 -8.60 -6.66 20.35
C SER A 13 -7.69 -7.16 19.22
N ALA A 14 -7.90 -6.77 17.95
CA ALA A 14 -7.01 -7.15 16.84
C ALA A 14 -7.27 -6.27 15.61
N ASN A 15 -6.19 -5.75 15.00
CA ASN A 15 -6.27 -5.07 13.70
C ASN A 15 -6.50 -6.11 12.61
N LYS A 16 -7.57 -5.95 11.83
CA LYS A 16 -7.82 -6.77 10.64
C LYS A 16 -7.94 -5.87 9.43
N THR A 17 -7.07 -6.08 8.46
CA THR A 17 -7.04 -5.29 7.22
C THR A 17 -7.35 -6.21 6.04
N LEU A 18 -8.48 -5.96 5.41
CA LEU A 18 -8.85 -6.60 4.15
C LEU A 18 -8.28 -5.80 2.99
N VAL A 19 -7.67 -6.47 2.03
CA VAL A 19 -7.11 -5.87 0.82
C VAL A 19 -7.69 -6.59 -0.39
N GLN A 20 -8.29 -5.83 -1.31
CA GLN A 20 -8.86 -6.35 -2.56
C GLN A 20 -8.36 -5.52 -3.74
N GLY A 21 -7.71 -6.15 -4.70
CA GLY A 21 -7.20 -5.48 -5.88
C GLY A 21 -6.39 -6.39 -6.79
N ASP A 22 -5.36 -5.81 -7.39
CA ASP A 22 -4.51 -6.45 -8.40
C ASP A 22 -3.85 -7.75 -7.92
N SER A 23 -3.87 -8.80 -8.73
CA SER A 23 -3.37 -10.13 -8.35
C SER A 23 -1.86 -10.15 -8.06
N SER A 24 -1.06 -9.34 -8.75
CA SER A 24 0.39 -9.25 -8.53
C SER A 24 0.71 -8.58 -7.21
N LEU A 25 -0.03 -7.51 -6.86
CA LEU A 25 0.05 -6.88 -5.55
C LEU A 25 -0.30 -7.87 -4.44
N LEU A 26 -1.43 -8.58 -4.57
CA LEU A 26 -1.84 -9.54 -3.54
C LEU A 26 -0.77 -10.63 -3.33
N SER A 27 -0.13 -11.10 -4.40
CA SER A 27 1.00 -12.04 -4.28
C SER A 27 2.22 -11.43 -3.58
N SER A 28 2.54 -10.14 -3.82
CA SER A 28 3.62 -9.44 -3.10
C SER A 28 3.32 -9.34 -1.60
N LEU A 29 2.11 -8.91 -1.23
CA LEU A 29 1.70 -8.75 0.17
C LEU A 29 1.72 -10.08 0.93
N LEU A 30 1.31 -11.19 0.31
CA LEU A 30 1.39 -12.54 0.90
C LEU A 30 2.79 -12.93 1.35
N SER A 31 3.82 -12.48 0.63
CA SER A 31 5.22 -12.76 0.98
C SER A 31 5.76 -11.84 2.09
N ARG A 32 5.03 -10.77 2.42
CA ARG A 32 5.53 -9.66 3.23
C ARG A 32 5.06 -9.69 4.68
N PHE A 33 3.81 -10.09 4.91
CA PHE A 33 3.25 -10.12 6.26
C PHE A 33 3.13 -11.55 6.79
N PRO A 34 3.47 -11.79 8.07
CA PRO A 34 3.55 -13.13 8.65
C PRO A 34 2.18 -13.78 8.89
N LYS A 35 1.12 -12.97 9.01
CA LYS A 35 -0.24 -13.42 9.33
C LYS A 35 -1.22 -12.92 8.27
N ILE A 36 -1.26 -13.62 7.15
CA ILE A 36 -2.22 -13.37 6.07
C ILE A 36 -3.10 -14.60 5.83
N ARG A 37 -4.38 -14.35 5.59
CA ARG A 37 -5.29 -15.32 5.01
C ARG A 37 -5.73 -14.85 3.63
N GLU A 38 -5.73 -15.77 2.68
CA GLU A 38 -6.27 -15.55 1.35
C GLU A 38 -7.72 -16.06 1.27
N PHE A 39 -8.58 -15.26 0.65
CA PHE A 39 -9.97 -15.59 0.42
C PHE A 39 -10.35 -15.28 -1.02
N THR A 40 -11.23 -16.10 -1.60
CA THR A 40 -11.91 -15.78 -2.85
C THR A 40 -13.35 -15.43 -2.51
N ASP A 41 -13.79 -14.26 -2.94
CA ASP A 41 -15.17 -13.84 -2.78
C ASP A 41 -16.09 -14.77 -3.60
N PRO A 42 -17.04 -15.48 -2.97
CA PRO A 42 -17.83 -16.50 -3.67
C PRO A 42 -18.85 -15.92 -4.64
N ILE A 43 -19.18 -14.62 -4.54
CA ILE A 43 -20.17 -13.94 -5.39
C ILE A 43 -19.49 -13.35 -6.62
N THR A 44 -18.32 -12.73 -6.42
CA THR A 44 -17.61 -11.97 -7.45
C THR A 44 -16.39 -12.70 -8.03
N GLY A 45 -15.94 -13.78 -7.39
CA GLY A 45 -14.69 -14.47 -7.73
C GLY A 45 -13.43 -13.67 -7.41
N ALA A 46 -13.56 -12.49 -6.78
CA ALA A 46 -12.44 -11.61 -6.51
C ALA A 46 -11.54 -12.16 -5.40
N ARG A 47 -10.23 -12.19 -5.66
CA ARG A 47 -9.22 -12.51 -4.65
C ARG A 47 -9.10 -11.39 -3.63
N LYS A 48 -9.04 -11.76 -2.35
CA LYS A 48 -8.95 -10.87 -1.20
C LYS A 48 -7.90 -11.41 -0.23
N LEU A 49 -7.21 -10.51 0.46
CA LEU A 49 -6.32 -10.86 1.56
C LEU A 49 -6.84 -10.26 2.85
N GLN A 50 -6.73 -10.99 3.94
CA GLN A 50 -6.93 -10.50 5.30
C GLN A 50 -5.59 -10.55 6.02
N ILE A 51 -5.07 -9.38 6.34
CA ILE A 51 -3.86 -9.19 7.14
C ILE A 51 -4.31 -9.04 8.60
N GLU A 52 -3.84 -9.94 9.46
CA GLU A 52 -4.19 -9.98 10.89
C GLU A 52 -3.03 -9.45 11.73
N ASP A 53 -3.35 -8.76 12.82
CA ASP A 53 -2.40 -8.26 13.83
C ASP A 53 -1.33 -7.27 13.31
N GLU A 54 -1.52 -6.72 12.11
CA GLU A 54 -0.63 -5.72 11.53
C GLU A 54 -1.19 -4.31 11.65
N PRO A 55 -0.38 -3.33 12.09
CA PRO A 55 -0.73 -1.92 12.00
C PRO A 55 -1.09 -1.52 10.56
N LEU A 56 -2.19 -0.80 10.39
CA LEU A 56 -2.65 -0.33 9.07
C LEU A 56 -1.58 0.49 8.33
N TYR A 57 -0.75 1.24 9.06
CA TYR A 57 0.36 2.01 8.51
C TYR A 57 1.40 1.13 7.79
N ASN A 58 1.70 -0.07 8.29
CA ASN A 58 2.64 -0.99 7.62
C ASN A 58 2.07 -1.47 6.29
N VAL A 59 0.76 -1.74 6.24
CA VAL A 59 0.07 -2.09 5.00
C VAL A 59 0.19 -0.95 4.00
N PHE A 60 -0.04 0.29 4.42
CA PHE A 60 0.09 1.45 3.52
C PHE A 60 1.52 1.69 3.01
N ASN A 61 2.54 1.48 3.84
CA ASN A 61 3.93 1.58 3.40
C ASN A 61 4.26 0.59 2.27
N GLU A 62 3.85 -0.67 2.40
CA GLU A 62 4.08 -1.66 1.34
C GLU A 62 3.28 -1.33 0.07
N LEU A 63 2.06 -0.80 0.22
CA LEU A 63 1.29 -0.30 -0.92
C LEU A 63 2.02 0.84 -1.64
N GLU A 64 2.61 1.78 -0.91
CA GLU A 64 3.38 2.90 -1.47
C GLU A 64 4.63 2.41 -2.21
N VAL A 65 5.36 1.44 -1.64
CA VAL A 65 6.51 0.78 -2.29
C VAL A 65 6.09 0.13 -3.61
N GLU A 66 4.92 -0.51 -3.65
CA GLU A 66 4.34 -1.12 -4.85
C GLU A 66 3.71 -0.09 -5.83
N GLY A 67 3.83 1.20 -5.54
CA GLY A 67 3.34 2.29 -6.39
C GLY A 67 1.84 2.56 -6.27
N TRP A 68 1.23 2.22 -5.13
CA TRP A 68 -0.17 2.53 -4.85
C TRP A 68 -0.29 3.75 -3.95
N SER A 69 -0.96 4.79 -4.44
CA SER A 69 -1.22 6.00 -3.67
C SER A 69 -2.67 6.05 -3.19
N LEU A 70 -2.86 6.45 -1.94
CA LEU A 70 -4.17 6.74 -1.36
C LEU A 70 -4.83 7.88 -2.15
N ILE A 71 -6.05 7.66 -2.65
CA ILE A 71 -6.83 8.67 -3.37
C ILE A 71 -8.00 9.20 -2.56
N ASN A 72 -8.54 8.38 -1.68
CA ASN A 72 -9.57 8.81 -0.75
C ASN A 72 -9.45 7.98 0.52
N GLY A 73 -9.31 8.67 1.64
CA GLY A 73 -9.36 8.06 2.96
C GLY A 73 -10.73 8.29 3.57
N PHE A 74 -11.33 7.22 4.09
CA PHE A 74 -12.57 7.28 4.86
C PHE A 74 -13.85 7.38 4.02
N SER A 75 -14.26 6.26 3.43
CA SER A 75 -15.70 6.01 3.28
C SER A 75 -16.20 5.36 4.56
N ALA A 76 -17.19 5.98 5.23
CA ALA A 76 -17.83 5.45 6.42
C ALA A 76 -18.60 4.17 6.05
N GLY A 77 -17.91 3.02 6.08
CA GLY A 77 -18.53 1.74 5.75
C GLY A 77 -19.56 1.34 6.81
N THR A 78 -19.10 1.18 8.05
CA THR A 78 -19.89 0.98 9.28
C THR A 78 -19.12 1.60 10.45
N ALA A 79 -19.71 1.73 11.65
CA ALA A 79 -19.07 2.38 12.80
C ALA A 79 -17.69 1.80 13.21
N GLU A 80 -17.34 0.62 12.70
CA GLU A 80 -16.10 -0.11 13.01
C GLU A 80 -15.23 -0.40 11.79
N GLN A 81 -15.54 0.17 10.62
CA GLN A 81 -14.83 -0.07 9.37
C GLN A 81 -14.35 1.22 8.72
N TYR A 82 -13.08 1.23 8.35
CA TYR A 82 -12.46 2.28 7.55
C TYR A 82 -12.14 1.76 6.17
N ILE A 83 -12.74 2.34 5.14
CA ILE A 83 -12.49 1.99 3.74
C ILE A 83 -11.58 3.05 3.11
N PHE A 84 -10.51 2.59 2.46
CA PHE A 84 -9.50 3.38 1.79
C PHE A 84 -9.37 2.96 0.34
N HIS A 85 -9.39 3.94 -0.55
CA HIS A 85 -9.26 3.72 -1.97
C HIS A 85 -7.86 4.12 -2.40
N HIS A 86 -7.19 3.26 -3.15
CA HIS A 86 -5.88 3.53 -3.73
C HIS A 86 -5.93 3.42 -5.26
N LYS A 87 -5.08 4.18 -5.94
CA LYS A 87 -4.82 4.04 -7.37
C LYS A 87 -3.36 3.68 -7.59
N LYS A 88 -3.09 2.88 -8.62
CA LYS A 88 -1.72 2.66 -9.09
C LYS A 88 -1.21 3.95 -9.74
N VAL A 89 -0.10 4.48 -9.24
CA VAL A 89 0.64 5.60 -9.84
C VAL A 89 1.92 5.06 -10.44
N ALA A 90 2.39 5.68 -11.53
CA ALA A 90 3.73 5.38 -12.01
C ALA A 90 4.71 5.81 -10.91
N GLN A 91 5.61 4.93 -10.49
CA GLN A 91 6.72 5.32 -9.63
C GLN A 91 7.51 6.41 -10.38
N THR A 92 7.46 7.63 -9.89
CA THR A 92 8.42 8.65 -10.30
C THR A 92 9.74 8.25 -9.66
N THR A 93 10.57 7.48 -10.37
CA THR A 93 11.97 7.36 -9.99
C THR A 93 12.51 8.77 -9.91
N ALA A 94 12.78 9.27 -8.70
CA ALA A 94 13.54 10.49 -8.54
C ALA A 94 14.87 10.21 -9.21
N MET A 95 15.08 10.77 -10.42
CA MET A 95 16.37 10.74 -11.08
C MET A 95 17.34 11.33 -10.07
N SER A 96 18.28 10.51 -9.61
CA SER A 96 19.34 10.92 -8.69
C SER A 96 20.02 12.13 -9.32
N VAL A 97 19.74 13.33 -8.81
CA VAL A 97 20.40 14.55 -9.27
C VAL A 97 21.86 14.37 -8.90
N ALA A 98 22.73 14.19 -9.90
CA ALA A 98 24.16 14.09 -9.68
C ALA A 98 24.59 15.30 -8.83
N PRO A 99 25.40 15.10 -7.77
CA PRO A 99 25.89 16.22 -6.98
C PRO A 99 26.59 17.21 -7.92
N PRO A 100 26.41 18.53 -7.73
CA PRO A 100 27.04 19.53 -8.57
C PRO A 100 28.56 19.33 -8.55
N PRO A 101 29.26 19.52 -9.69
CA PRO A 101 30.71 19.37 -9.72
C PRO A 101 31.36 20.34 -8.72
N SER A 102 32.27 19.81 -7.89
CA SER A 102 33.04 20.61 -6.93
C SER A 102 33.76 21.75 -7.64
N PRO A 103 33.74 23.00 -7.11
CA PRO A 103 34.48 24.10 -7.71
C PRO A 103 35.98 23.79 -7.66
N SER A 104 36.62 23.75 -8.83
CA SER A 104 38.06 23.63 -8.93
C SER A 104 38.72 24.85 -8.31
N ALA A 105 39.59 24.64 -7.34
CA ALA A 105 40.42 25.69 -6.75
C ALA A 105 41.34 26.27 -7.83
N GLU A 106 40.97 27.45 -8.34
CA GLU A 106 41.83 28.24 -9.20
C GLU A 106 43.02 28.73 -8.36
N LYS A 107 44.17 28.09 -8.58
CA LYS A 107 45.46 28.52 -8.01
C LYS A 107 45.78 29.91 -8.56
N SER A 108 45.55 30.94 -7.74
CA SER A 108 46.09 32.27 -7.96
C SER A 108 47.62 32.16 -8.02
N LYS A 109 48.21 32.66 -9.11
CA LYS A 109 49.65 32.83 -9.30
C LYS A 109 49.98 34.32 -9.27
#